data_AF-A0A1Y2F0H6-F1
#
_entry.id   AF-A0A1Y2F0H6-F1
#
_cell.length_a   1.000
_cell.length_b   1.000
_cell.length_c   1.000
_cell.angle_alpha   90.00
_cell.angle_beta   90.00
_cell.angle_gamma   90.00
#
_symmetry.space_group_name_H-M   'P 1'
#
loop_
_entity.id
_entity.type
_entity.pdbx_description
1 polymer ?
#
loop_
_entity_poly.entity_id
_entity_poly.type
_entity_poly.pdbx_seq_one_letter_code
_entity_poly.pdbx_strand_id
1 'polypeptide(L)'
;MNAPDRFELFVLGEGQKKLTITPDTKLPNAATFTLQKEDHTIGNMLRMQLLKYKEVLFAGYKVPHPLEHCVILKIQTTPNTTPENMLMRAFDDLYKEFGTIKTKFEVNKLYIYIYLFLLFFFFFFFFFFFFQYFKNINIRKRHILIYLSIFYYFSKKKKKKKIN
;
A
#
# COMPACT_ATOMS: atom_id res chain seq x y z
N MET A 1 -19.65 -16.87 -27.62
CA MET A 1 -18.79 -16.29 -26.56
C MET A 1 -18.94 -14.79 -26.70
N ASN A 2 -19.64 -14.14 -25.76
CA ASN A 2 -19.88 -12.68 -25.80
C ASN A 2 -19.23 -11.99 -24.59
N ALA A 3 -18.25 -12.64 -23.96
CA ALA A 3 -17.52 -12.05 -22.85
C ALA A 3 -16.51 -11.05 -23.41
N PRO A 4 -16.48 -9.81 -22.90
CA PRO A 4 -15.49 -8.83 -23.30
C PRO A 4 -14.09 -9.24 -22.85
N ASP A 5 -13.08 -8.68 -23.50
CA ASP A 5 -11.69 -8.94 -23.14
C ASP A 5 -11.32 -8.29 -21.80
N ARG A 6 -10.51 -8.99 -21.00
CA ARG A 6 -10.14 -8.53 -19.64
C ARG A 6 -9.33 -7.23 -19.60
N PHE A 7 -8.65 -6.85 -20.68
CA PHE A 7 -7.91 -5.58 -20.68
C PHE A 7 -8.84 -4.37 -20.79
N GLU A 8 -10.05 -4.55 -21.32
CA GLU A 8 -11.05 -3.49 -21.43
C GLU A 8 -11.52 -2.97 -20.08
N LEU A 9 -11.18 -3.64 -18.98
CA LEU A 9 -11.50 -3.19 -17.62
C LEU A 9 -10.74 -1.91 -17.24
N PHE A 10 -9.50 -1.76 -17.70
CA PHE A 10 -8.58 -0.69 -17.30
C PHE A 10 -7.97 0.10 -18.46
N VAL A 11 -7.99 -0.45 -19.68
CA VAL A 11 -7.51 0.26 -20.88
C VAL A 11 -8.65 1.09 -21.49
N LEU A 12 -8.36 2.35 -21.80
CA LEU A 12 -9.30 3.23 -22.49
C LEU A 12 -9.45 2.80 -23.96
N GLY A 13 -10.68 2.78 -24.46
CA GLY A 13 -10.95 2.55 -25.88
C GLY A 13 -10.55 3.74 -26.75
N GLU A 14 -10.55 3.54 -28.07
CA GLU A 14 -10.26 4.61 -29.03
C GLU A 14 -11.24 5.79 -28.88
N GLY A 15 -10.71 7.01 -28.74
CA GLY A 15 -11.50 8.23 -28.56
C GLY A 15 -12.10 8.45 -27.17
N GLN A 16 -11.94 7.50 -26.24
CA GLN A 16 -12.51 7.61 -24.90
C GLN A 16 -11.63 8.47 -23.98
N LYS A 17 -12.20 9.53 -23.39
CA LYS A 17 -11.51 10.35 -22.36
C LYS A 17 -11.62 9.70 -20.99
N LYS A 18 -10.55 9.79 -20.20
CA LYS A 18 -10.53 9.25 -18.81
C LYS A 18 -11.55 9.94 -17.91
N LEU A 19 -11.65 11.26 -18.02
CA LEU A 19 -12.54 12.10 -17.22
C LEU A 19 -13.38 12.96 -18.16
N THR A 20 -14.68 12.97 -17.94
CA THR A 20 -15.62 13.92 -18.57
C THR A 20 -16.37 14.66 -17.48
N ILE A 21 -16.50 15.98 -17.63
CA ILE A 21 -17.17 16.85 -16.68
C ILE A 21 -18.48 17.33 -17.32
N THR A 22 -19.57 17.18 -16.58
CA THR A 22 -20.90 17.64 -17.01
C THR A 22 -21.49 18.51 -15.90
N PRO A 23 -21.69 19.82 -16.13
CA PRO A 23 -22.33 20.68 -15.14
C PRO A 23 -23.78 20.24 -14.93
N ASP A 24 -24.26 20.26 -13.68
CA ASP A 24 -25.66 19.95 -13.37
C ASP A 24 -26.53 21.18 -13.60
N THR A 25 -27.61 21.03 -14.37
CA THR A 25 -28.55 22.12 -14.64
C THR A 25 -29.57 22.32 -13.51
N LYS A 26 -29.78 21.31 -12.66
CA LYS A 26 -30.83 21.31 -11.63
C LYS A 26 -30.39 21.93 -10.32
N LEU A 27 -29.10 21.86 -10.01
CA LEU A 27 -28.54 22.31 -8.74
C LEU A 27 -27.47 23.38 -9.00
N PRO A 28 -27.48 24.50 -8.25
CA PRO A 28 -26.43 25.50 -8.37
C PRO A 28 -25.10 24.91 -7.90
N ASN A 29 -24.04 25.25 -8.63
CA ASN A 29 -22.66 24.89 -8.29
C ASN A 29 -22.45 23.38 -8.05
N ALA A 30 -23.06 22.57 -8.90
CA ALA A 30 -22.93 21.13 -8.92
C ALA A 30 -22.41 20.65 -10.27
N ALA A 31 -21.57 19.62 -10.23
CA ALA A 31 -21.04 18.98 -11.43
C ALA A 31 -20.99 17.46 -11.24
N THR A 32 -21.17 16.77 -12.37
CA THR A 32 -21.06 15.32 -12.47
C THR A 32 -19.81 14.96 -13.26
N PHE A 33 -18.94 14.19 -12.62
CA PHE A 33 -17.66 13.73 -13.13
C PHE A 33 -17.79 12.25 -13.49
N THR A 34 -17.57 11.93 -14.76
CA THR A 34 -17.60 10.56 -15.28
C THR A 34 -16.17 10.08 -15.46
N LEU A 35 -15.76 9.13 -14.63
CA LEU A 35 -14.45 8.49 -14.66
C LEU A 35 -14.55 7.14 -15.36
N GLN A 36 -13.89 7.03 -16.51
CA GLN A 36 -13.90 5.82 -17.33
C GLN A 36 -12.82 4.84 -16.89
N LYS A 37 -13.12 3.54 -16.98
CA LYS A 37 -12.19 2.46 -16.64
C LYS A 37 -11.68 2.58 -15.21
N GLU A 38 -12.60 2.86 -14.29
CA GLU A 38 -12.37 2.98 -12.85
C GLU A 38 -13.49 2.27 -12.09
N ASP A 39 -13.24 1.99 -10.82
CA ASP A 39 -14.13 1.23 -9.96
C ASP A 39 -14.33 1.90 -8.58
N HIS A 40 -14.93 1.14 -7.65
CA HIS A 40 -15.18 1.57 -6.28
C HIS A 40 -13.90 2.00 -5.54
N THR A 41 -12.72 1.55 -5.97
CA THR A 41 -11.43 1.88 -5.34
C THR A 41 -11.20 3.39 -5.33
N ILE A 42 -11.25 4.02 -6.51
CA ILE A 42 -11.12 5.48 -6.62
C ILE A 42 -12.41 6.18 -6.23
N GLY A 43 -13.58 5.65 -6.63
CA GLY A 43 -14.87 6.29 -6.36
C GLY A 43 -15.13 6.51 -4.87
N ASN A 44 -14.93 5.47 -4.06
CA ASN A 44 -15.12 5.57 -2.62
C ASN A 44 -14.05 6.44 -1.96
N MET A 45 -12.79 6.32 -2.38
CA MET A 45 -11.69 7.12 -1.84
C MET A 45 -11.94 8.62 -2.03
N LEU A 46 -12.31 9.04 -3.24
CA LEU A 46 -12.62 10.44 -3.54
C LEU A 46 -13.85 10.91 -2.79
N ARG A 47 -14.92 10.11 -2.73
CA ARG A 47 -16.11 10.45 -1.94
C ARG A 47 -15.74 10.72 -0.48
N MET A 48 -14.97 9.82 0.13
CA MET A 48 -14.59 9.96 1.53
C MET A 48 -13.70 11.18 1.77
N GLN A 49 -12.80 11.50 0.84
CA GLN A 49 -11.98 12.71 0.94
C GLN A 49 -12.81 13.98 0.79
N LEU A 50 -13.70 14.03 -0.20
CA LEU A 50 -14.54 15.19 -0.49
C LEU A 50 -15.49 15.53 0.68
N LEU A 51 -16.04 14.51 1.35
CA LEU A 51 -16.91 14.70 2.52
C LEU A 51 -16.18 15.26 3.75
N LYS A 52 -14.84 15.32 3.76
CA LYS A 52 -14.08 15.97 4.85
C LYS A 52 -14.11 17.49 4.75
N TYR A 53 -14.35 18.05 3.56
CA TYR A 53 -14.30 19.50 3.36
C TYR A 53 -15.63 20.15 3.70
N LYS A 54 -15.59 21.24 4.50
CA LYS A 54 -16.79 22.03 4.86
C LYS A 54 -17.41 22.76 3.66
N GLU A 55 -16.62 22.98 2.61
CA GLU A 55 -17.05 23.66 1.38
C GLU A 55 -17.88 22.74 0.47
N VAL A 56 -17.87 21.43 0.73
CA VAL A 56 -18.61 20.43 -0.03
C VAL A 56 -19.94 20.16 0.68
N LEU A 57 -21.04 20.48 0.00
CA LEU A 57 -22.40 20.25 0.50
C LEU A 57 -22.85 18.81 0.23
N PHE A 58 -22.44 18.26 -0.91
CA PHE A 58 -22.77 16.91 -1.30
C PHE A 58 -21.63 16.28 -2.11
N ALA A 59 -21.28 15.04 -1.77
CA ALA A 59 -20.41 14.20 -2.58
C ALA A 59 -20.92 12.76 -2.54
N GLY A 60 -21.21 12.21 -3.71
CA GLY A 60 -21.69 10.84 -3.87
C GLY A 60 -21.20 10.24 -5.16
N TYR A 61 -20.93 8.94 -5.16
CA TYR A 61 -20.55 8.23 -6.37
C TYR A 61 -21.46 7.02 -6.58
N LYS A 62 -21.60 6.61 -7.84
CA LYS A 62 -22.26 5.36 -8.21
C LYS A 62 -21.55 4.70 -9.38
N VAL A 63 -21.65 3.39 -9.43
CA VAL A 63 -21.35 2.60 -10.63
C VAL A 63 -22.70 2.27 -11.28
N PRO A 64 -22.95 2.70 -12.53
CA PRO A 64 -24.27 2.58 -13.14
C PRO A 64 -24.67 1.11 -13.37
N HIS A 65 -23.70 0.28 -13.78
CA HIS A 65 -23.90 -1.14 -13.99
C HIS A 65 -22.61 -1.93 -13.68
N PRO A 66 -22.66 -3.09 -13.02
CA PRO A 66 -21.45 -3.85 -12.67
C PRO A 66 -20.60 -4.33 -13.85
N LEU A 67 -21.21 -4.47 -15.04
CA LEU A 67 -20.50 -4.85 -16.27
C LEU A 67 -19.82 -3.66 -16.96
N GLU A 68 -20.10 -2.43 -16.52
CA GLU A 68 -19.50 -1.22 -17.07
C GLU A 68 -18.51 -0.64 -16.07
N HIS A 69 -17.24 -0.58 -16.47
CA HIS A 69 -16.18 0.00 -15.66
C HIS A 69 -16.19 1.52 -15.79
N CYS A 70 -17.15 2.15 -15.13
CA CYS A 70 -17.31 3.59 -15.11
C CYS A 70 -17.83 4.03 -13.73
N VAL A 71 -17.24 5.08 -13.18
CA VAL A 71 -17.66 5.71 -11.93
C VAL A 71 -18.24 7.07 -12.23
N ILE A 72 -19.45 7.32 -11.74
CA ILE A 72 -20.11 8.62 -11.84
C ILE A 72 -20.06 9.26 -10.45
N LEU A 73 -19.27 10.32 -10.32
CA LEU A 73 -19.10 11.09 -9.09
C LEU A 73 -19.85 12.42 -9.23
N LYS A 74 -20.74 12.71 -8.29
CA LYS A 74 -21.49 13.96 -8.23
C LYS A 74 -21.03 14.78 -7.03
N ILE A 75 -20.70 16.04 -7.28
CA ILE A 75 -20.18 16.98 -6.29
C ILE A 75 -21.01 18.25 -6.33
N GLN A 76 -21.37 18.77 -5.16
CA GLN A 76 -21.98 20.07 -4.98
C GLN A 76 -21.18 20.84 -3.93
N THR A 77 -20.82 22.09 -4.26
CA THR A 77 -20.01 22.95 -3.39
C THR A 77 -20.75 24.23 -3.02
N THR A 78 -20.29 24.91 -1.98
CA THR A 78 -20.75 26.26 -1.64
C THR A 78 -20.34 27.26 -2.73
N PRO A 79 -21.05 28.39 -2.89
CA PRO A 79 -20.79 29.35 -3.97
C PRO A 79 -19.37 29.93 -4.00
N ASN A 80 -18.61 29.78 -2.91
CA ASN A 80 -17.25 30.29 -2.77
C ASN A 80 -16.22 29.46 -3.56
N THR A 81 -16.52 28.21 -3.92
CA THR A 81 -15.59 27.31 -4.62
C THR A 81 -16.30 26.52 -5.72
N THR A 82 -15.55 26.12 -6.75
CA THR A 82 -16.07 25.28 -7.83
C THR A 82 -15.88 23.79 -7.50
N PRO A 83 -16.77 22.89 -7.98
CA PRO A 83 -16.62 21.45 -7.81
C PRO A 83 -15.32 20.91 -8.39
N GLU A 84 -14.84 21.49 -9.49
CA GLU A 84 -13.59 21.12 -10.15
C GLU A 84 -12.37 21.41 -9.27
N ASN A 85 -12.31 22.60 -8.66
CA ASN A 85 -11.22 22.97 -7.76
C ASN A 85 -11.22 22.09 -6.51
N MET A 86 -12.40 21.77 -5.97
CA MET A 86 -12.50 20.87 -4.82
C MET A 86 -12.06 19.44 -5.16
N LEU A 87 -12.35 18.97 -6.37
CA LEU A 87 -11.87 17.67 -6.83
C LEU A 87 -10.34 17.65 -6.97
N MET A 88 -9.74 18.67 -7.58
CA MET A 88 -8.27 18.78 -7.68
C MET A 88 -7.61 18.81 -6.30
N ARG A 89 -8.14 19.62 -5.38
CA ARG A 89 -7.66 19.68 -4.00
C ARG A 89 -7.73 18.32 -3.31
N ALA A 90 -8.81 17.58 -3.51
CA ALA A 90 -8.98 16.24 -2.95
C ALA A 90 -7.90 15.27 -3.46
N PHE A 91 -7.57 15.33 -4.76
CA PHE A 91 -6.49 14.52 -5.33
C PHE A 91 -5.12 14.90 -4.76
N ASP A 92 -4.80 16.19 -4.66
CA ASP A 92 -3.51 16.65 -4.13
C ASP A 92 -3.32 16.24 -2.67
N ASP A 93 -4.36 16.34 -1.86
CA ASP A 93 -4.31 15.95 -0.45
C ASP A 93 -4.14 14.42 -0.31
N LEU A 94 -4.86 13.63 -1.11
CA LEU A 94 -4.67 12.17 -1.14
C LEU A 94 -3.25 11.79 -1.58
N TYR A 95 -2.71 12.45 -2.59
CA TYR A 95 -1.34 12.20 -3.07
C TYR A 95 -0.31 12.45 -1.96
N LYS A 96 -0.46 13.56 -1.21
CA LYS A 96 0.41 13.86 -0.06
C LYS A 96 0.25 12.85 1.07
N GLU A 97 -0.97 12.40 1.35
CA GLU A 97 -1.26 11.38 2.36
C GLU A 97 -0.58 10.06 2.01
N PHE A 98 -0.72 9.59 0.77
CA PHE A 98 -0.02 8.39 0.28
C PHE A 98 1.50 8.53 0.31
N GLY A 99 2.03 9.70 -0.06
CA GLY A 99 3.47 9.98 0.05
C GLY A 99 3.95 9.86 1.50
N THR A 100 3.19 10.39 2.45
CA THR A 100 3.52 10.29 3.88
C THR A 100 3.47 8.85 4.38
N ILE A 101 2.46 8.08 3.98
CA ILE A 101 2.32 6.65 4.34
C ILE A 101 3.50 5.85 3.79
N LYS A 102 3.86 6.07 2.52
CA LYS A 102 4.98 5.40 1.86
C LYS A 102 6.29 5.62 2.60
N THR A 103 6.61 6.88 2.90
CA THR A 103 7.85 7.23 3.61
C THR A 103 7.89 6.59 5.00
N LYS A 104 6.79 6.66 5.76
CA LYS A 104 6.71 6.02 7.09
C LYS A 104 6.87 4.51 7.02
N PHE A 105 6.29 3.87 6.00
CA PHE A 105 6.41 2.43 5.79
C PHE A 105 7.86 2.02 5.47
N GLU A 106 8.55 2.75 4.60
CA GLU A 106 9.95 2.50 4.23
C GLU A 106 10.90 2.68 5.43
N VAL A 107 10.70 3.74 6.21
CA VAL A 107 11.47 4.00 7.43
C VAL A 107 11.25 2.90 8.48
N ASN A 108 10.01 2.48 8.71
CA ASN A 108 9.70 1.40 9.67
C ASN A 108 10.34 0.07 9.26
N LYS A 109 10.32 -0.25 7.96
CA LYS A 109 11.01 -1.42 7.41
C LYS A 109 12.51 -1.38 7.71
N LEU A 110 13.17 -0.23 7.58
CA LEU A 110 14.58 -0.06 7.91
C LEU A 110 14.84 -0.30 9.40
N TYR A 111 14.00 0.26 10.28
CA TYR A 111 14.12 0.02 11.73
C TYR A 111 14.04 -1.47 12.06
N ILE A 112 13.08 -2.20 11.50
CA ILE A 112 12.94 -3.65 11.73
C ILE A 112 14.23 -4.40 11.33
N TYR A 113 14.84 -4.08 10.19
CA TYR A 113 16.10 -4.70 9.78
C TYR A 113 17.26 -4.34 10.71
N ILE A 114 17.35 -3.08 11.15
CA ILE A 114 18.38 -2.63 12.11
C ILE A 114 18.22 -3.37 13.44
N TYR A 115 17.01 -3.47 13.98
CA TYR A 115 16.74 -4.21 15.22
C TYR A 115 17.05 -5.70 15.08
N LEU A 116 16.69 -6.32 13.95
CA LEU A 116 17.01 -7.72 13.68
C LEU A 116 18.53 -7.95 13.57
N PHE A 117 19.25 -7.01 12.96
CA PHE A 117 20.72 -7.05 12.85
C PHE A 117 21.40 -6.87 14.21
N LEU A 118 20.96 -5.91 15.02
CA LEU A 118 21.43 -5.69 16.39
C LEU A 118 21.16 -6.91 17.29
N LEU A 119 19.96 -7.51 17.19
CA LEU A 119 19.62 -8.73 17.91
C LEU A 119 20.51 -9.92 17.51
N PHE A 120 20.79 -10.05 16.21
CA PHE A 120 21.72 -11.07 15.71
C PHE A 120 23.14 -10.86 16.26
N PHE A 121 23.62 -9.61 16.26
CA PHE A 121 24.94 -9.28 16.80
C PHE A 121 25.04 -9.51 18.31
N PHE A 122 24.00 -9.15 19.06
CA PHE A 122 23.89 -9.40 20.50
C PHE A 122 23.95 -10.90 20.81
N PHE A 123 23.19 -11.72 20.06
CA PHE A 123 23.21 -13.18 20.22
C PHE A 123 24.59 -13.77 19.86
N PHE A 124 25.23 -13.28 18.80
CA PHE A 124 26.57 -13.72 18.41
C PHE A 124 27.62 -13.39 19.48
N PHE A 125 27.58 -12.17 20.04
CA PHE A 125 28.50 -11.75 21.09
C PHE A 125 28.29 -12.53 22.39
N PHE A 126 27.03 -12.74 22.79
CA PHE A 126 26.68 -13.58 23.93
C PHE A 126 27.19 -15.02 23.74
N PHE A 127 27.01 -15.61 22.55
CA PHE A 127 27.52 -16.94 22.24
C PHE A 127 29.06 -17.01 22.28
N PHE A 128 29.75 -15.99 21.80
CA PHE A 128 31.21 -15.91 21.85
C PHE A 128 31.73 -15.85 23.29
N PHE A 129 31.15 -15.00 24.15
CA PHE A 129 31.50 -14.91 25.57
C PHE A 129 31.17 -16.19 26.34
N PHE A 130 30.02 -16.79 26.06
CA PHE A 130 29.64 -18.08 26.62
C PHE A 130 30.66 -19.17 26.26
N PHE A 131 31.12 -19.24 25.01
CA PHE A 131 32.16 -20.17 24.59
C PHE A 131 33.51 -19.89 25.27
N GLN A 132 33.90 -18.63 25.42
CA GLN A 132 35.12 -18.22 26.13
C GLN A 132 35.06 -18.63 27.62
N TYR A 133 33.91 -18.45 28.27
CA TYR A 133 33.66 -18.86 29.64
C TYR A 133 33.81 -20.38 29.83
N PHE A 134 33.23 -21.17 28.93
CA PHE A 134 33.39 -22.64 28.94
C PHE A 134 34.82 -23.11 28.63
N LYS A 135 35.62 -22.32 27.89
CA LYS A 135 37.05 -22.61 27.67
C LYS A 135 37.89 -22.41 28.94
N ASN A 136 37.52 -21.47 29.80
CA ASN A 136 38.22 -21.16 31.05
C ASN A 136 37.88 -22.10 32.21
N ILE A 137 36.74 -22.79 32.13
CA ILE A 137 36.38 -23.85 33.08
C ILE A 137 36.95 -25.18 32.54
N ASN A 138 37.75 -25.90 33.35
CA ASN A 138 38.40 -27.16 32.96
C ASN A 138 37.40 -28.34 32.87
N ILE A 139 36.29 -28.18 32.13
CA ILE A 139 35.30 -29.23 31.89
C ILE A 139 35.57 -29.86 30.52
N ARG A 140 35.84 -31.18 30.57
CA ARG A 140 36.14 -32.11 29.46
C ARG A 140 35.65 -31.65 28.08
N LYS A 141 36.63 -31.40 27.19
CA LYS A 141 36.52 -31.11 25.74
C LYS A 141 35.51 -31.97 24.93
N ARG A 142 35.01 -33.09 25.46
CA ARG A 142 34.09 -34.01 24.77
C ARG A 142 32.67 -33.45 24.53
N HIS A 143 32.12 -32.63 25.44
CA HIS A 143 30.76 -32.10 25.27
C HIS A 143 30.69 -30.93 24.27
N ILE A 144 31.73 -30.09 24.21
CA ILE A 144 31.80 -28.95 23.28
C ILE A 144 31.93 -29.43 21.82
N LEU A 145 32.63 -30.55 21.58
CA LEU A 145 32.73 -31.20 20.27
C LEU A 145 31.37 -31.70 19.75
N ILE A 146 30.47 -32.14 20.65
CA ILE A 146 29.11 -32.58 20.29
C ILE A 146 28.25 -31.39 19.85
N TYR A 147 28.32 -30.26 20.57
CA TYR A 147 27.58 -29.06 20.17
C TYR A 147 28.09 -28.46 18.85
N LEU A 148 29.41 -28.41 18.63
CA LEU A 148 30.01 -27.93 17.37
C LEU A 148 29.66 -28.83 16.18
N SER A 149 29.62 -30.15 16.36
CA SER A 149 29.23 -31.10 15.31
C SER A 149 27.73 -31.03 14.95
N ILE A 150 26.86 -30.84 15.94
CA ILE A 150 25.42 -30.60 15.72
C ILE A 150 25.22 -29.28 14.96
N PHE A 151 25.89 -28.20 15.36
CA PHE A 151 25.76 -26.90 14.69
C PHE A 151 26.30 -26.94 13.24
N TYR A 152 27.43 -27.62 13.01
CA TYR A 152 27.98 -27.85 11.67
C TYR A 152 27.02 -28.66 10.78
N TYR A 153 26.39 -29.71 11.32
CA TYR A 153 25.40 -30.53 10.61
C TYR A 153 24.18 -29.70 10.17
N PHE A 154 23.63 -28.86 11.05
CA PHE A 154 22.51 -27.99 10.71
C PHE A 154 22.86 -26.92 9.66
N SER A 155 24.08 -26.38 9.69
CA SER A 155 24.57 -25.44 8.67
C SER A 155 24.66 -26.07 7.28
N LYS A 156 25.17 -27.31 7.17
CA LYS A 156 25.27 -28.05 5.90
C LYS A 156 23.90 -28.43 5.32
N LYS A 157 22.92 -28.75 6.18
CA LYS A 157 21.53 -29.09 5.77
C LYS A 157 20.79 -27.89 5.18
N LYS A 158 21.05 -26.67 5.66
CA LYS A 158 20.51 -25.42 5.09
C LYS A 158 21.09 -25.10 3.70
N LYS A 159 22.37 -25.41 3.42
CA LYS A 159 22.97 -25.23 2.08
C LYS A 159 22.40 -26.18 1.03
N LYS A 160 22.11 -27.44 1.38
CA LYS A 160 21.50 -28.41 0.44
C LYS A 160 20.06 -28.07 0.04
N LYS A 161 19.29 -27.42 0.91
CA LYS A 161 17.91 -26.97 0.60
C LYS A 161 17.81 -25.75 -0.32
N LYS A 162 18.94 -25.12 -0.69
CA LYS A 162 19.01 -23.95 -1.58
C LYS A 162 19.44 -24.30 -3.02
N ILE A 163 19.70 -25.57 -3.31
CA ILE A 163 20.27 -26.04 -4.60
C ILE A 163 19.25 -26.91 -5.38
N ASN A 164 18.05 -27.11 -4.85
CA ASN A 164 16.92 -27.71 -5.58
C ASN A 164 15.77 -26.70 -5.65
#